data_AF-A0A658NM26-F1
#
_entry.id   AF-A0A658NM26-F1
#
_cell.length_a   1.000
_cell.length_b   1.000
_cell.length_c   1.000
_cell.angle_alpha   90.00
_cell.angle_beta   90.00
_cell.angle_gamma   90.00
#
_symmetry.space_group_name_H-M   'P 1'
#
loop_
_entity.id
_entity.type
_entity.pdbx_description
1 polymer ?
#
loop_
_entity_poly.entity_id
_entity_poly.type
_entity_poly.pdbx_seq_one_letter_code
_entity_poly.pdbx_strand_id
1 'polypeptide(L)'
;MRQKSLSVTPAVEGLVPFHGQKGTLPAIRSALAQLPNEELDYDSWVRIGMALKGALGGEGADLFADWSAQAEKNDPATTARSWAS
;
A
#
# COMPACT_ATOMS: atom_id res chain seq x y z
N MET A 1 49.77 -2.16 -8.14
CA MET A 1 49.02 -2.25 -6.86
C MET A 1 47.53 -2.45 -7.16
N ARG A 2 47.01 -3.62 -6.75
CA ARG A 2 45.61 -4.07 -6.49
C ARG A 2 44.43 -3.41 -7.25
N GLN A 3 43.97 -4.09 -8.30
CA GLN A 3 42.55 -4.06 -8.72
C GLN A 3 41.70 -4.64 -7.58
N LYS A 4 40.67 -3.90 -7.15
CA LYS A 4 39.71 -4.37 -6.16
C LYS A 4 38.50 -4.92 -6.90
N SER A 5 38.48 -6.24 -7.06
CA SER A 5 37.34 -7.00 -7.60
C SER A 5 36.19 -6.94 -6.61
N LEU A 6 35.06 -6.35 -7.01
CA LEU A 6 33.79 -6.50 -6.31
C LEU A 6 32.96 -7.51 -7.09
N SER A 7 33.09 -8.79 -6.73
CA SER A 7 32.14 -9.82 -7.14
C SER A 7 30.95 -9.72 -6.20
N VAL A 8 29.88 -9.05 -6.64
CA VAL A 8 28.58 -9.15 -5.98
C VAL A 8 27.89 -10.40 -6.52
N THR A 9 27.75 -11.37 -5.63
CA THR A 9 26.94 -12.58 -5.76
C THR A 9 25.51 -12.22 -6.14
N PRO A 10 24.88 -12.85 -7.15
CA PRO A 10 23.46 -12.68 -7.37
C PRO A 10 22.72 -13.58 -6.38
N ALA A 11 22.36 -13.02 -5.21
CA ALA A 11 21.32 -13.63 -4.38
C ALA A 11 19.96 -13.29 -5.01
N VAL A 12 19.63 -13.98 -6.11
CA VAL A 12 18.31 -13.94 -6.74
C VAL A 12 17.44 -15.08 -6.22
N GLU A 13 17.37 -15.23 -4.90
CA GLU A 13 16.48 -16.19 -4.27
C GLU A 13 15.08 -15.54 -4.19
N GLY A 14 14.24 -15.80 -5.19
CA GLY A 14 12.79 -15.63 -5.06
C GLY A 14 12.17 -14.31 -5.54
N LEU A 15 12.70 -13.66 -6.58
CA LEU A 15 11.96 -12.59 -7.26
C LEU A 15 10.79 -13.18 -8.06
N VAL A 16 9.69 -13.48 -7.37
CA VAL A 16 8.40 -13.69 -8.02
C VAL A 16 8.10 -12.40 -8.79
N PRO A 17 7.78 -12.48 -10.10
CA PRO A 17 7.41 -11.29 -10.85
C PRO A 17 6.24 -10.60 -10.14
N PHE A 18 6.46 -9.35 -9.68
CA PHE A 18 5.52 -8.58 -8.84
C PHE A 18 4.11 -8.50 -9.45
N HIS A 19 4.01 -8.68 -10.77
CA HIS A 19 2.81 -8.61 -11.59
C HIS A 19 1.76 -9.71 -11.28
N GLY A 20 2.13 -10.76 -10.55
CA GLY A 20 1.23 -11.85 -10.14
C GLY A 20 0.90 -11.90 -8.64
N GLN A 21 1.53 -11.04 -7.83
CA GLN A 21 1.28 -11.01 -6.39
C GLN A 21 -0.09 -10.38 -6.14
N LYS A 22 -1.12 -11.23 -5.99
CA LYS A 22 -2.40 -10.78 -5.46
C LYS A 22 -2.15 -10.24 -4.07
N GLY A 23 -2.42 -8.95 -3.88
CA GLY A 23 -2.34 -8.34 -2.56
C GLY A 23 -3.34 -9.04 -1.64
N THR A 24 -2.86 -9.92 -0.78
CA THR A 24 -3.70 -10.54 0.23
C THR A 24 -3.98 -9.50 1.31
N LEU A 25 -5.17 -9.59 1.93
CA LEU A 25 -5.57 -8.69 3.01
C LEU A 25 -4.50 -8.53 4.12
N PRO A 26 -3.85 -9.60 4.64
CA PRO A 26 -2.79 -9.45 5.63
C PRO A 26 -1.53 -8.76 5.10
N ALA A 27 -1.14 -9.00 3.84
CA ALA A 27 0.03 -8.35 3.24
C ALA A 27 -0.21 -6.84 3.05
N ILE A 28 -1.40 -6.48 2.57
CA ILE A 28 -1.80 -5.08 2.39
C ILE A 28 -1.91 -4.36 3.73
N ARG A 29 -2.53 -4.98 4.74
CA ARG A 29 -2.59 -4.42 6.09
C ARG A 29 -1.19 -4.14 6.65
N SER A 30 -0.26 -5.08 6.44
CA SER A 30 1.13 -4.91 6.88
C SER A 30 1.83 -3.76 6.15
N ALA A 31 1.56 -3.58 4.86
CA ALA A 31 2.10 -2.45 4.08
C ALA A 31 1.52 -1.11 4.56
N LEU A 32 0.21 -1.03 4.81
CA LEU A 32 -0.44 0.18 5.32
C LEU A 32 0.07 0.58 6.71
N ALA A 33 0.44 -0.40 7.55
CA ALA A 33 1.05 -0.12 8.85
C ALA A 33 2.43 0.57 8.77
N GLN A 34 3.06 0.59 7.59
CA GLN A 34 4.31 1.32 7.34
C GLN A 34 4.08 2.69 6.68
N LEU A 35 2.82 3.00 6.32
CA LEU A 35 2.41 4.23 5.65
C LEU A 35 1.46 5.01 6.59
N PRO A 36 2.00 5.78 7.55
CA PRO A 36 1.18 6.65 8.38
C PRO A 36 0.47 7.69 7.50
N ASN A 37 -0.81 7.95 7.75
CA ASN A 37 -1.60 8.87 6.93
C ASN A 37 -1.85 10.25 7.55
N GLU A 38 -1.28 10.52 8.74
CA GLU A 38 -1.57 11.69 9.57
C GLU A 38 -1.51 13.01 8.77
N GLU A 39 -0.44 13.19 7.99
CA GLU A 39 -0.19 14.38 7.16
C GLU A 39 -0.37 14.10 5.65
N LEU A 40 -0.97 12.96 5.27
CA LEU A 40 -1.04 12.56 3.86
C LEU A 40 -1.92 13.51 3.04
N ASP A 41 -1.45 13.88 1.85
CA ASP A 41 -2.22 14.71 0.93
C ASP A 41 -3.41 13.95 0.32
N TYR A 42 -4.42 14.68 -0.14
CA TYR A 42 -5.66 14.09 -0.67
C TYR A 42 -5.41 13.21 -1.91
N ASP A 43 -4.54 13.63 -2.83
CA ASP A 43 -4.28 12.87 -4.05
C ASP A 43 -3.58 11.54 -3.75
N SER A 44 -2.62 11.55 -2.82
CA SER A 44 -1.94 10.35 -2.34
C SER A 44 -2.90 9.43 -1.58
N TRP A 45 -3.79 9.99 -0.77
CA TRP A 45 -4.84 9.23 -0.09
C TRP A 45 -5.80 8.55 -1.08
N VAL A 46 -6.28 9.27 -2.10
CA VAL A 46 -7.13 8.70 -3.17
C VAL A 46 -6.39 7.60 -3.94
N ARG A 47 -5.10 7.79 -4.26
CA ARG A 47 -4.31 6.73 -4.94
C ARG A 47 -4.23 5.44 -4.13
N ILE A 48 -4.04 5.54 -2.81
CA ILE A 48 -4.04 4.36 -1.94
C ILE A 48 -5.42 3.68 -1.99
N GLY A 49 -6.51 4.44 -1.88
CA GLY A 49 -7.88 3.91 -2.02
C GLY A 49 -8.10 3.16 -3.33
N MET A 50 -7.66 3.72 -4.47
CA MET A 50 -7.75 3.07 -5.78
C MET A 50 -6.92 1.77 -5.85
N ALA A 51 -5.71 1.78 -5.28
CA ALA A 51 -4.86 0.60 -5.23
C ALA A 51 -5.51 -0.52 -4.40
N LEU A 52 -6.10 -0.18 -3.25
CA LEU A 52 -6.84 -1.12 -2.40
C LEU A 52 -8.06 -1.69 -3.12
N LYS A 53 -8.84 -0.84 -3.79
CA LYS A 53 -10.01 -1.26 -4.59
C LYS A 53 -9.62 -2.20 -5.72
N GLY A 54 -8.50 -1.95 -6.40
CA GLY A 54 -7.97 -2.83 -7.45
C GLY A 54 -7.43 -4.17 -6.92
N ALA A 55 -6.84 -4.18 -5.73
CA ALA A 55 -6.21 -5.38 -5.16
C ALA A 55 -7.18 -6.29 -4.41
N LEU A 56 -8.12 -5.72 -3.65
CA LEU A 56 -9.03 -6.44 -2.75
C LEU A 56 -10.50 -6.38 -3.17
N GLY A 57 -10.86 -5.50 -4.12
CA GLY A 57 -12.27 -5.28 -4.44
C GLY A 57 -13.05 -4.75 -3.22
N GLY A 58 -14.26 -5.26 -3.00
CA GLY A 58 -15.15 -4.81 -1.92
C GLY A 58 -14.58 -4.99 -0.50
N GLU A 59 -13.75 -6.02 -0.28
CA GLU A 59 -13.12 -6.28 1.03
C GLU A 59 -12.10 -5.20 1.42
N GLY A 60 -11.64 -4.38 0.46
CA GLY A 60 -10.75 -3.26 0.72
C GLY A 60 -11.42 -2.03 1.34
N ALA A 61 -12.76 -1.98 1.35
CA ALA A 61 -13.51 -0.81 1.82
C ALA A 61 -13.32 -0.57 3.32
N ASP A 62 -13.51 -1.62 4.12
CA ASP A 62 -13.35 -1.58 5.58
C ASP A 62 -11.89 -1.26 5.94
N LEU A 63 -10.94 -1.86 5.23
CA LEU A 63 -9.52 -1.61 5.43
C LEU A 63 -9.12 -0.16 5.12
N PHE A 64 -9.67 0.41 4.04
CA PHE A 64 -9.44 1.80 3.70
C PHE A 64 -10.07 2.75 4.72
N ALA A 65 -11.25 2.42 5.25
CA ALA A 65 -11.91 3.18 6.31
C ALA A 65 -11.09 3.18 7.62
N ASP A 66 -10.66 2.01 8.07
CA ASP A 66 -9.82 1.84 9.27
C ASP A 66 -8.48 2.59 9.14
N TRP A 67 -7.84 2.50 7.97
CA TRP A 67 -6.59 3.22 7.72
C TRP A 67 -6.82 4.73 7.60
N SER A 68 -7.90 5.15 6.96
CA SER A 68 -8.26 6.57 6.83
C SER A 68 -8.50 7.23 8.19
N ALA A 69 -9.10 6.50 9.14
CA ALA A 69 -9.37 6.98 10.50
C ALA A 69 -8.12 7.35 11.32
N GLN A 70 -6.92 7.01 10.83
CA GLN A 70 -5.65 7.44 11.46
C GLN A 70 -5.38 8.94 11.29
N ALA A 71 -5.99 9.59 10.28
CA ALA A 71 -5.82 11.02 10.05
C ALA A 71 -6.78 11.80 10.94
N GLU A 72 -6.27 12.79 11.69
CA GLU A 72 -7.14 13.65 12.51
C GLU A 72 -8.18 14.41 11.68
N LYS A 73 -7.85 14.74 10.43
CA LYS A 73 -8.75 15.39 9.46
C LYS A 73 -9.75 14.44 8.79
N ASN A 74 -9.75 13.17 9.16
CA ASN A 74 -10.58 12.17 8.48
C ASN A 74 -12.07 12.40 8.75
N ASP A 75 -12.85 12.42 7.68
CA ASP A 75 -14.30 12.43 7.72
C ASP A 75 -14.82 11.09 7.15
N PRO A 76 -15.44 10.23 7.97
CA PRO A 76 -15.90 8.91 7.52
C PRO A 76 -16.88 8.95 6.33
N ALA A 77 -17.69 10.01 6.21
CA ALA A 77 -18.61 10.16 5.09
C ALA A 77 -17.85 10.49 3.79
N THR A 78 -16.80 11.30 3.89
CA THR A 78 -15.88 11.61 2.79
C THR A 78 -15.09 10.39 2.35
N THR A 79 -14.61 9.57 3.31
CA THR A 79 -13.97 8.28 3.04
C THR A 79 -14.88 7.35 2.25
N ALA A 80 -16.12 7.16 2.73
CA ALA A 80 -17.10 6.30 2.07
C ALA A 80 -17.46 6.81 0.67
N ARG A 81 -17.61 8.13 0.51
CA ARG A 81 -17.90 8.76 -0.79
C ARG A 81 -16.74 8.58 -1.76
N SER A 82 -15.50 8.78 -1.32
CA SER A 82 -14.31 8.58 -2.15
C SER A 82 -14.13 7.13 -2.56
N TRP A 83 -14.55 6.18 -1.73
CA TRP A 83 -14.53 4.75 -2.07
C TRP A 83 -15.61 4.38 -3.11
N ALA A 84 -16.77 5.01 -3.03
CA ALA A 84 -17.89 4.76 -3.94
C ALA A 84 -17.70 5.38 -5.34
N SER A 85 -16.85 6.40 -5.47
CA SER A 85 -16.44 6.97 -6.77
C SER A 85 -15.60 6.00 -7.61
#